data_AF-A0A9D2LGM3-F1
#
_entry.id   AF-A0A9D2LGM3-F1
#
_cell.length_a   1.000
_cell.length_b   1.000
_cell.length_c   1.000
_cell.angle_alpha   90.00
_cell.angle_beta   90.00
_cell.angle_gamma   90.00
#
_symmetry.space_group_name_H-M   'P 1'
#
loop_
_entity.id
_entity.type
_entity.pdbx_description
1 polymer ?
#
loop_
_entity_poly.entity_id
_entity_poly.type
_entity_poly.pdbx_seq_one_letter_code
_entity_poly.pdbx_strand_id
1 'polypeptide(L)' 'METPAYPLWELWVDPVRRVVSFHPEAGGQYLAFRSRELFLRCIDQYTAQQYRYQ' A
#
# COMPACT_ATOMS: atom_id res chain seq x y z
N MET A 1 3.22 22.78 17.96
CA MET A 1 1.92 22.31 17.44
C MET A 1 2.18 20.97 16.79
N GLU A 2 2.01 19.91 17.54
CA GLU A 2 2.21 18.53 17.08
C GLU A 2 0.96 18.19 16.27
N THR A 3 1.03 18.29 14.94
CA THR A 3 -0.02 17.74 14.08
C THR A 3 -0.26 16.30 14.51
N PRO A 4 -1.52 15.87 14.80
CA PRO A 4 -1.76 14.46 15.05
C PRO A 4 -1.27 13.72 13.82
N ALA A 5 -0.21 12.93 13.99
CA ALA A 5 0.30 12.04 12.95
C ALA A 5 -0.76 10.97 12.76
N TYR A 6 -1.81 11.29 12.01
CA TYR A 6 -2.75 10.30 11.54
C TYR A 6 -1.92 9.22 10.85
N PRO A 7 -2.12 7.93 11.20
CA PRO A 7 -1.34 6.86 10.61
C PRO A 7 -1.62 6.87 9.11
N LEU A 8 -0.66 7.38 8.34
CA LEU A 8 -0.67 7.33 6.89
C LEU A 8 -0.13 5.97 6.51
N TRP A 9 -0.99 5.16 5.91
CA TRP A 9 -0.64 3.83 5.45
C TRP A 9 -0.13 3.97 4.02
N GLU A 10 1.18 3.90 3.88
CA GLU A 10 1.88 4.00 2.60
C GLU A 10 2.07 2.60 2.01
N LEU A 11 1.83 2.49 0.71
CA LEU A 11 1.92 1.25 -0.04
C LEU A 11 2.50 1.54 -1.42
N TRP A 12 3.42 0.71 -1.87
CA TRP A 12 3.94 0.74 -3.23
C TRP A 12 3.49 -0.54 -3.93
N VAL A 13 2.88 -0.40 -5.09
CA VAL A 13 2.32 -1.53 -5.84
C VAL A 13 2.92 -1.55 -7.22
N ASP A 14 3.58 -2.64 -7.55
CA ASP A 14 4.14 -2.91 -8.86
C ASP A 14 3.19 -3.82 -9.65
N PRO A 15 2.32 -3.28 -10.53
CA PRO A 15 1.39 -4.10 -11.30
C PRO A 15 2.09 -5.01 -12.32
N VAL A 16 3.32 -4.64 -12.73
CA VAL A 16 4.13 -5.42 -13.68
C VAL A 16 4.65 -6.69 -13.03
N ARG A 17 5.23 -6.57 -11.82
CA ARG A 17 5.74 -7.69 -11.04
C ARG A 17 4.67 -8.38 -10.21
N ARG A 18 3.49 -7.74 -10.11
CA ARG A 18 2.40 -8.06 -9.19
C ARG A 18 2.93 -8.16 -7.76
N VAL A 19 3.66 -7.13 -7.33
CA VAL A 19 4.25 -7.05 -5.99
C VAL A 19 3.63 -5.87 -5.24
N VAL A 20 3.39 -6.07 -3.96
CA VAL A 20 2.97 -5.05 -3.01
C VAL A 20 4.08 -4.91 -1.97
N SER A 21 4.63 -3.72 -1.87
CA SER A 21 5.74 -3.36 -1.00
C SER A 21 5.30 -2.28 -0.01
N PHE A 22 5.74 -2.39 1.24
CA PHE A 22 5.52 -1.34 2.26
C PHE A 22 6.66 -0.32 2.30
N HIS A 23 7.63 -0.48 1.41
CA HIS A 23 8.78 0.40 1.22
C HIS A 23 8.74 1.03 -0.16
N PRO A 24 9.35 2.22 -0.34
CA PRO A 24 9.47 2.86 -1.63
C PRO A 24 10.16 1.97 -2.66
N GLU A 25 9.38 1.48 -3.63
CA GLU A 25 9.86 0.68 -4.75
C GLU A 25 10.01 1.54 -6.01
N ALA A 26 11.17 1.47 -6.65
CA ALA A 26 11.45 2.20 -7.88
C ALA A 26 10.69 1.58 -9.05
N GLY A 27 9.65 2.28 -9.51
CA GLY A 27 8.75 1.80 -10.56
C GLY A 27 7.35 1.40 -10.05
N GLY A 28 7.20 1.29 -8.73
CA GLY A 28 5.93 1.00 -8.09
C GLY A 28 5.01 2.21 -8.01
N GLN A 29 3.71 1.94 -8.16
CA GLN A 29 2.67 2.93 -7.93
C GLN A 29 2.53 3.19 -6.44
N TYR A 30 2.78 4.43 -6.03
CA TYR A 30 2.58 4.88 -4.65
C TYR A 30 1.10 5.11 -4.34
N LEU A 31 0.64 4.56 -3.22
CA LEU A 31 -0.69 4.70 -2.68
C LEU A 31 -0.58 5.05 -1.19
N ALA A 32 -1.29 6.09 -0.78
CA ALA A 32 -1.33 6.53 0.61
C ALA A 32 -2.76 6.56 1.12
N PHE A 33 -3.01 5.92 2.25
CA PHE A 33 -4.33 5.82 2.84
C PHE A 33 -4.33 6.44 4.24
N ARG A 34 -5.33 7.29 4.51
CA ARG A 34 -5.56 7.81 5.87
C ARG A 34 -6.52 6.94 6.69
N SER A 35 -7.14 5.95 6.05
CA SER A 35 -8.10 5.04 6.66
C SER A 35 -7.58 3.60 6.60
N ARG A 36 -7.44 2.99 7.78
CA ARG A 36 -6.96 1.60 7.90
C ARG A 36 -7.88 0.60 7.19
N GLU A 37 -9.19 0.83 7.19
CA GLU A 37 -10.15 -0.04 6.49
C GLU A 37 -9.96 -0.04 4.98
N LEU A 38 -9.72 1.14 4.39
CA LEU A 38 -9.44 1.26 2.94
C LEU A 38 -8.13 0.57 2.58
N PHE A 39 -7.10 0.74 3.41
CA PHE A 39 -5.83 0.06 3.25
C PHE A 39 -5.98 -1.46 3.28
N LEU A 40 -6.68 -2.01 4.28
CA LEU A 40 -6.93 -3.44 4.39
C LEU A 40 -7.73 -3.99 3.20
N ARG A 41 -8.77 -3.28 2.74
CA ARG A 41 -9.52 -3.68 1.54
C ARG A 41 -8.66 -3.68 0.28
N CYS A 42 -7.75 -2.72 0.17
CA CYS A 42 -6.82 -2.64 -0.94
C CYS A 42 -5.86 -3.85 -0.94
N ILE A 43 -5.25 -4.15 0.21
CA ILE A 43 -4.40 -5.34 0.42
C ILE A 43 -5.17 -6.63 0.14
N ASP A 44 -6.40 -6.76 0.64
CA ASP A 44 -7.25 -7.93 0.38
C ASP A 44 -7.49 -8.12 -1.12
N GLN A 45 -7.78 -7.03 -1.84
CA GLN A 45 -7.94 -7.07 -3.29
C GLN A 45 -6.65 -7.44 -4.03
N TYR A 46 -5.48 -7.00 -3.56
CA TYR A 46 -4.19 -7.40 -4.13
C TYR A 46 -3.88 -8.87 -3.83
N THR A 47 -4.21 -9.35 -2.63
CA THR A 47 -4.13 -10.77 -2.26
C THR A 47 -5.01 -11.62 -3.17
N ALA A 48 -6.25 -11.20 -3.40
CA ALA A 48 -7.19 -11.88 -4.29
C ALA A 48 -6.70 -11.93 -5.73
N GLN A 49 -5.95 -10.90 -6.17
CA GLN A 49 -5.28 -10.86 -7.48
C GLN A 49 -3.94 -11.62 -7.50
N GLN A 50 -3.60 -12.34 -6.44
CA GLN A 50 -2.37 -13.13 -6.29
C GLN A 50 -1.09 -12.28 -6.37
N TYR A 51 -1.14 -11.03 -5.90
CA TYR A 51 0.06 -10.22 -5.75
C TYR A 51 0.94 -10.76 -4.61
N ARG A 52 2.25 -10.65 -4.77
CA ARG A 52 3.26 -11.04 -3.78
C ARG A 52 3.56 -9.88 -2.85
N TYR A 53 3.80 -10.16 -1.58
CA TYR A 53 4.21 -9.15 -0.59
C TYR A 53 5.73 -9.18 -0.44
N GLN A 54 6.37 -8.01 -0.50
CA GLN A 54 7.83 -7.86 -0.37
C GLN A 54 8.21 -6.80 0.67
#